data_AF-A0A852NMW3-F1
#
_entry.id   AF-A0A852NMW3-F1
#
_cell.length_a   1.000
_cell.length_b   1.000
_cell.length_c   1.000
_cell.angle_alpha   90.00
_cell.angle_beta   90.00
_cell.angle_gamma   90.00
#
_symmetry.space_group_name_H-M   'P 1'
#
loop_
_entity.id
_entity.type
_entity.pdbx_description
1 polymer ?
#
loop_
_entity_poly.entity_id
_entity_poly.type
_entity_poly.pdbx_seq_one_letter_code
_entity_poly.pdbx_strand_id
1 'polypeptide(L)'
;GFPLVLLRNLRHPVYLLVVLAQVNISAMVAGLATFMGKFLERQFSLTASLANMIIGAVNIPGAMVGIVVGGAILKRFQMSLRQCSAMCVLGMFLCLLLAFPLLFLGCPTQKVAGVTFSRYRQLHRAGHVGGIPRGGHTPATGTFLGCHCSERAFNPICGSNGIEYISPCSAGCRVVNIHTDNSVQNYTNCSCILGEGLAGFAKPGTCSTGCSHLFLPFVILSCLAGILASTSHTPSFMLILRSIQPEDKSFAVGIQFMLLRVLAWMPGPVLYGSAIDTTCILWDRRCDRKAACRYYDNTLFRHR
;
A
#
# COMPACT_ATOMS: atom_id res chain seq x y z
N GLY A 1 -14.45 44.06 -4.32
CA GLY A 1 -14.14 43.17 -5.46
C GLY A 1 -13.59 41.83 -4.96
N PHE A 2 -13.83 40.76 -5.71
CA PHE A 2 -13.41 39.38 -5.42
C PHE A 2 -11.98 39.20 -4.85
N PRO A 3 -10.90 39.78 -5.44
CA PRO A 3 -9.53 39.57 -4.95
C PRO A 3 -9.29 40.19 -3.57
N LEU A 4 -10.04 41.23 -3.20
CA LEU A 4 -9.88 41.93 -1.93
C LEU A 4 -10.48 41.12 -0.76
N VAL A 5 -11.62 40.47 -1.00
CA VAL A 5 -12.26 39.55 -0.04
C VAL A 5 -11.41 38.28 0.12
N LEU A 6 -10.85 37.76 -0.98
CA LEU A 6 -9.92 36.64 -0.96
C LEU A 6 -8.68 36.93 -0.09
N LEU A 7 -8.01 38.07 -0.34
CA LEU A 7 -6.82 38.46 0.43
C LEU A 7 -7.15 38.70 1.90
N ARG A 8 -8.32 39.31 2.18
CA ARG A 8 -8.79 39.56 3.55
C ARG A 8 -8.97 38.26 4.33
N ASN A 9 -9.61 37.25 3.74
CA ASN A 9 -9.82 35.96 4.39
C ASN A 9 -8.50 35.21 4.57
N LEU A 10 -7.63 35.17 3.55
CA LEU A 10 -6.33 34.51 3.65
C LEU A 10 -5.38 35.16 4.65
N ARG A 11 -5.53 36.46 4.92
CA ARG A 11 -4.74 37.19 5.93
C ARG A 11 -5.22 36.94 7.36
N HIS A 12 -6.40 36.35 7.55
CA HIS A 12 -6.89 35.99 8.87
C HIS A 12 -6.15 34.75 9.40
N PRO A 13 -5.29 34.88 10.44
CA PRO A 13 -4.33 33.84 10.81
C PRO A 13 -5.01 32.54 11.27
N VAL A 14 -6.12 32.64 11.99
CA VAL A 14 -6.88 31.47 12.46
C VAL A 14 -7.49 30.70 11.28
N TYR A 15 -7.99 31.41 10.27
CA TYR A 15 -8.60 30.76 9.11
C TYR A 15 -7.54 30.02 8.30
N LEU A 16 -6.43 30.69 7.99
CA LEU A 16 -5.34 30.10 7.21
C LEU A 16 -4.75 28.88 7.92
N LEU A 17 -4.49 28.95 9.22
CA LEU A 17 -3.95 27.83 10.00
C LEU A 17 -4.88 26.61 10.00
N VAL A 18 -6.20 26.82 10.18
CA VAL A 18 -7.18 25.72 10.18
C VAL A 18 -7.30 25.12 8.78
N VAL A 19 -7.31 25.93 7.72
CA VAL A 19 -7.36 25.44 6.34
C VAL A 19 -6.09 24.63 6.02
N LEU A 20 -4.90 25.12 6.37
CA LEU A 20 -3.64 24.38 6.16
C LEU A 20 -3.61 23.06 6.94
N ALA A 21 -4.11 23.05 8.18
CA ALA A 21 -4.24 21.81 8.96
C ALA A 21 -5.16 20.81 8.25
N GLN A 22 -6.31 21.27 7.74
CA GLN A 22 -7.22 20.39 6.99
C GLN A 22 -6.67 19.93 5.64
N VAL A 23 -5.89 20.77 4.95
CA VAL A 23 -5.16 20.38 3.74
C VAL A 23 -4.19 19.24 4.06
N ASN A 24 -3.41 19.36 5.14
CA ASN A 24 -2.47 18.32 5.55
C ASN A 24 -3.19 16.99 5.90
N ILE A 25 -4.25 17.06 6.71
CA ILE A 25 -5.06 15.87 7.05
C ILE A 25 -5.65 15.24 5.78
N SER A 26 -6.14 16.06 4.84
CA SER A 26 -6.70 15.57 3.58
C SER A 26 -5.63 14.96 2.67
N ALA A 27 -4.41 15.48 2.70
CA ALA A 27 -3.29 14.94 1.91
C ALA A 27 -2.91 13.56 2.41
N MET A 28 -2.83 13.38 3.74
CA MET A 28 -2.63 12.08 4.38
C MET A 28 -3.73 11.10 3.98
N VAL A 29 -5.02 11.50 4.07
CA VAL A 29 -6.15 10.65 3.66
C VAL A 29 -6.09 10.28 2.18
N ALA A 30 -5.75 11.22 1.30
CA ALA A 30 -5.60 10.95 -0.12
C ALA A 30 -4.49 9.93 -0.41
N GLY A 31 -3.34 10.05 0.26
CA GLY A 31 -2.24 9.08 0.17
C GLY A 31 -2.65 7.69 0.65
N LEU A 32 -3.28 7.61 1.83
CA LEU A 32 -3.80 6.34 2.37
C LEU A 32 -4.84 5.74 1.41
N ALA A 33 -5.83 6.50 0.95
CA ALA A 33 -6.88 5.98 0.06
C ALA A 33 -6.33 5.45 -1.27
N THR A 34 -5.29 6.07 -1.83
CA THR A 34 -4.74 5.68 -3.13
C THR A 34 -3.76 4.51 -3.06
N PHE A 35 -3.02 4.36 -1.96
CA PHE A 35 -1.93 3.38 -1.88
C PHE A 35 -2.14 2.29 -0.84
N MET A 36 -3.08 2.44 0.09
CA MET A 36 -3.36 1.43 1.11
C MET A 36 -3.77 0.10 0.49
N GLY A 37 -4.57 0.11 -0.58
CA GLY A 37 -4.95 -1.12 -1.30
C GLY A 37 -3.72 -1.89 -1.78
N LYS A 38 -2.80 -1.21 -2.48
CA LYS A 38 -1.53 -1.78 -2.92
C LYS A 38 -0.64 -2.23 -1.77
N PHE A 39 -0.58 -1.47 -0.68
CA PHE A 39 0.15 -1.87 0.52
C PHE A 39 -0.38 -3.20 1.07
N LEU A 40 -1.69 -3.31 1.24
CA LEU A 40 -2.34 -4.54 1.73
C LEU A 40 -2.16 -5.72 0.77
N GLU A 41 -2.25 -5.49 -0.54
CA GLU A 41 -1.97 -6.50 -1.57
C GLU A 41 -0.56 -7.08 -1.41
N ARG A 42 0.46 -6.23 -1.20
CA ARG A 42 1.86 -6.65 -1.13
C ARG A 42 2.31 -7.16 0.23
N GLN A 43 1.68 -6.69 1.30
CA GLN A 43 2.02 -7.09 2.67
C GLN A 43 1.27 -8.35 3.10
N PHE A 44 -0.01 -8.47 2.76
CA PHE A 44 -0.89 -9.53 3.24
C PHE A 44 -1.34 -10.50 2.15
N SER A 45 -0.78 -10.39 0.93
CA SER A 45 -1.11 -11.23 -0.23
C SER A 45 -2.62 -11.28 -0.53
N LEU A 46 -3.32 -10.16 -0.30
CA LEU A 46 -4.74 -10.01 -0.61
C LEU A 46 -4.95 -9.65 -2.09
N THR A 47 -6.11 -9.98 -2.63
CA THR A 47 -6.52 -9.46 -3.94
C THR A 47 -6.80 -7.97 -3.85
N ALA A 48 -6.50 -7.24 -4.92
CA ALA A 48 -6.74 -5.80 -5.00
C ALA A 48 -8.20 -5.42 -4.71
N SER A 49 -9.14 -6.23 -5.21
CA SER A 49 -10.57 -6.02 -4.98
C SER A 49 -10.95 -6.20 -3.50
N LEU A 50 -10.46 -7.24 -2.85
CA LEU A 50 -10.76 -7.51 -1.44
C LEU A 50 -10.14 -6.45 -0.52
N ALA A 51 -8.89 -6.07 -0.76
CA ALA A 51 -8.20 -5.04 0.01
C ALA A 51 -8.95 -3.70 -0.06
N ASN A 52 -9.27 -3.23 -1.27
CA ASN A 52 -10.00 -1.98 -1.46
C ASN A 52 -11.43 -2.04 -0.91
N MET A 53 -12.12 -3.18 -1.05
CA MET A 53 -13.45 -3.38 -0.48
C MET A 53 -13.44 -3.28 1.04
N ILE A 54 -12.49 -3.94 1.72
CA ILE A 54 -12.39 -3.90 3.19
C ILE A 54 -12.05 -2.48 3.66
N ILE A 55 -11.06 -1.81 3.05
CA ILE A 55 -10.70 -0.43 3.38
C ILE A 55 -11.93 0.48 3.25
N GLY A 56 -12.65 0.39 2.14
CA GLY A 56 -13.83 1.21 1.87
C GLY A 56 -14.98 0.89 2.84
N ALA A 57 -15.29 -0.39 3.02
CA ALA A 57 -16.40 -0.83 3.87
C ALA A 57 -16.19 -0.53 5.36
N VAL A 58 -14.94 -0.46 5.83
CA VAL A 58 -14.63 -0.18 7.24
C VAL A 58 -14.38 1.31 7.48
N ASN A 59 -13.54 1.95 6.66
CA ASN A 59 -13.16 3.35 6.91
C ASN A 59 -14.27 4.35 6.56
N ILE A 60 -15.11 4.11 5.55
CA ILE A 60 -16.17 5.06 5.18
C ILE A 60 -17.23 5.16 6.31
N PRO A 61 -17.78 4.04 6.83
CA PRO A 61 -18.69 4.11 7.98
C PRO A 61 -17.99 4.66 9.23
N GLY A 62 -16.73 4.28 9.47
CA GLY A 62 -15.93 4.84 10.57
C GLY A 62 -15.82 6.37 10.49
N ALA A 63 -15.55 6.92 9.31
CA ALA A 63 -15.51 8.36 9.11
C ALA A 63 -16.86 9.03 9.37
N MET A 64 -17.97 8.42 8.94
CA MET A 64 -19.32 8.91 9.22
C MET A 64 -19.60 8.97 10.73
N VAL A 65 -19.28 7.88 11.45
CA VAL A 65 -19.40 7.82 12.91
C VAL A 65 -18.57 8.93 13.56
N GLY A 66 -17.31 9.11 13.14
CA GLY A 66 -16.44 10.17 13.65
C GLY A 66 -17.01 11.58 13.44
N ILE A 67 -17.50 11.90 12.24
CA ILE A 67 -18.10 13.21 11.93
C ILE A 67 -19.32 13.48 12.82
N VAL A 68 -20.20 12.48 12.96
CA VAL A 68 -21.42 12.57 13.78
C VAL A 68 -21.06 12.74 15.25
N VAL A 69 -20.13 11.94 15.77
CA VAL A 69 -19.66 12.03 17.16
C VAL A 69 -19.01 13.40 17.41
N GLY A 70 -18.17 13.88 16.50
CA GLY A 70 -17.59 15.23 16.58
C GLY A 70 -18.67 16.31 16.66
N GLY A 71 -19.69 16.25 15.81
CA GLY A 71 -20.83 17.17 15.84
C GLY A 71 -21.64 17.09 17.12
N ALA A 72 -21.92 15.87 17.61
CA ALA A 72 -22.63 15.63 18.84
C ALA A 72 -21.88 16.21 20.05
N ILE A 73 -20.56 16.05 20.11
CA ILE A 73 -19.70 16.62 21.15
C ILE A 73 -19.77 18.15 21.11
N LEU A 74 -19.64 18.78 19.94
CA LEU A 74 -19.75 20.24 19.83
C LEU A 74 -21.11 20.75 20.31
N LYS A 75 -22.19 20.08 19.92
CA LYS A 75 -23.56 20.48 20.27
C LYS A 75 -23.84 20.29 21.76
N ARG A 76 -23.42 19.17 22.34
CA ARG A 76 -23.73 18.81 23.74
C ARG A 76 -22.96 19.68 24.73
N PHE A 77 -21.70 19.99 24.45
CA PHE A 77 -20.86 20.78 25.36
C PHE A 77 -20.85 22.28 25.06
N GLN A 78 -21.58 22.73 24.02
CA GLN A 78 -21.63 24.15 23.60
C GLN A 78 -20.23 24.77 23.54
N MET A 79 -19.30 24.06 22.90
CA MET A 79 -17.87 24.34 23.02
C MET A 79 -17.51 25.75 22.53
N SER A 80 -16.70 26.44 23.31
CA SER A 80 -16.04 27.70 22.93
C SER A 80 -14.98 27.46 21.84
N LEU A 81 -14.55 28.52 21.15
CA LEU A 81 -13.48 28.46 20.14
C LEU A 81 -12.20 27.80 20.68
N ARG A 82 -11.82 28.10 21.94
CA ARG A 82 -10.65 27.52 22.61
C ARG A 82 -10.79 26.02 22.86
N GLN A 83 -11.99 25.57 23.21
CA GLN A 83 -12.27 24.14 23.39
C GLN A 83 -12.30 23.39 22.06
N CYS A 84 -12.84 24.01 21.00
CA CYS A 84 -12.80 23.44 19.65
C CYS A 84 -11.35 23.25 19.17
N SER A 85 -10.48 24.26 19.36
CA SER A 85 -9.06 24.13 18.99
C SER A 85 -8.34 23.08 19.83
N ALA A 86 -8.61 23.01 21.14
CA ALA A 86 -8.03 21.99 22.02
C ALA A 86 -8.45 20.58 21.60
N MET A 87 -9.72 20.38 21.24
CA MET A 87 -10.21 19.12 20.70
C MET A 87 -9.52 18.71 19.39
N CYS A 88 -9.30 19.66 18.47
CA CYS A 88 -8.60 19.36 17.22
C CYS A 88 -7.15 18.92 17.48
N VAL A 89 -6.44 19.63 18.37
CA VAL A 89 -5.06 19.27 18.73
C VAL A 89 -4.99 17.91 19.41
N LEU A 90 -5.88 17.66 20.39
CA LEU A 90 -5.96 16.38 21.09
C LEU A 90 -6.31 15.23 20.12
N GLY A 91 -7.28 15.44 19.24
CA GLY A 91 -7.68 14.44 18.25
C GLY A 91 -6.56 14.12 17.25
N MET A 92 -5.83 15.12 16.77
CA MET A 92 -4.65 14.91 15.93
C MET A 92 -3.53 14.17 16.67
N PHE A 93 -3.25 14.54 17.92
CA PHE A 93 -2.25 13.86 18.74
C PHE A 93 -2.61 12.39 18.97
N LEU A 94 -3.85 12.08 19.33
CA LEU A 94 -4.32 10.71 19.49
C LEU A 94 -4.31 9.93 18.17
N CYS A 95 -4.64 10.57 17.06
CA CYS A 95 -4.55 9.97 15.73
C CYS A 95 -3.11 9.58 15.40
N LEU A 96 -2.13 10.45 15.65
CA LEU A 96 -0.70 10.15 15.48
C LEU A 96 -0.24 9.00 16.36
N LEU A 97 -0.68 8.96 17.63
CA LEU A 97 -0.37 7.87 18.55
C LEU A 97 -0.91 6.53 18.06
N LEU A 98 -2.12 6.49 17.50
CA LEU A 98 -2.71 5.27 16.93
C LEU A 98 -2.11 4.89 15.58
N ALA A 99 -1.65 5.88 14.80
CA ALA A 99 -1.01 5.65 13.52
C ALA A 99 0.44 5.15 13.67
N PHE A 100 1.14 5.53 14.74
CA PHE A 100 2.54 5.17 14.95
C PHE A 100 2.80 3.64 14.95
N PRO A 101 2.00 2.80 15.66
CA PRO A 101 2.10 1.36 15.55
C PRO A 101 1.86 0.81 14.14
N LEU A 102 1.13 1.49 13.25
CA LEU A 102 0.91 1.00 11.88
C LEU A 102 2.24 0.93 11.10
N LEU A 103 3.19 1.81 11.40
CA LEU A 103 4.57 1.75 10.89
C LEU A 103 5.37 0.55 11.43
N PHE A 104 4.88 -0.04 12.53
CA PHE A 104 5.17 -1.29 13.26
C PHE A 104 4.69 -2.61 12.65
N LEU A 105 3.57 -2.54 11.93
CA LEU A 105 2.82 -3.72 11.48
C LEU A 105 3.10 -3.94 10.00
N GLY A 106 3.81 -5.00 9.66
CA GLY A 106 4.15 -5.35 8.28
C GLY A 106 4.93 -6.65 8.20
N CYS A 107 4.88 -7.29 7.04
CA CYS A 107 5.57 -8.53 6.74
C CYS A 107 6.94 -8.27 6.11
N PRO A 108 7.91 -9.20 6.28
CA PRO A 108 9.16 -9.14 5.56
C PRO A 108 8.93 -9.23 4.04
N THR A 109 9.85 -8.66 3.27
CA THR A 109 9.81 -8.69 1.79
C THR A 109 9.74 -10.12 1.28
N GLN A 110 8.76 -10.38 0.42
CA GLN A 110 8.48 -11.72 -0.09
C GLN A 110 9.69 -12.26 -0.86
N LYS A 111 9.99 -13.56 -0.65
CA LYS A 111 11.09 -14.23 -1.33
C LYS A 111 10.68 -14.57 -2.76
N VAL A 112 11.13 -13.76 -3.71
CA VAL A 112 10.91 -13.97 -5.15
C VAL A 112 12.18 -14.48 -5.80
N ALA A 113 12.08 -15.60 -6.53
CA ALA A 113 13.19 -16.19 -7.27
C ALA A 113 13.74 -15.21 -8.32
N GLY A 114 15.06 -14.96 -8.29
CA GLY A 114 15.74 -14.08 -9.26
C GLY A 114 15.66 -12.58 -8.98
N VAL A 115 14.85 -12.15 -8.00
CA VAL A 115 14.70 -10.74 -7.59
C VAL A 115 15.26 -10.54 -6.18
N THR A 116 14.58 -11.08 -5.17
CA THR A 116 14.97 -10.95 -3.74
C THR A 116 15.77 -12.15 -3.26
N PHE A 117 15.52 -13.34 -3.83
CA PHE A 117 16.23 -14.56 -3.52
C PHE A 117 17.24 -14.88 -4.62
N SER A 118 18.48 -14.43 -4.41
CA SER A 118 19.59 -14.53 -5.36
C SER A 118 20.49 -15.74 -5.15
N ARG A 119 20.03 -16.80 -4.43
CA ARG A 119 20.75 -18.09 -4.39
C ARG A 119 20.89 -18.74 -5.78
N TYR A 120 20.12 -18.27 -6.76
CA TYR A 120 20.31 -18.62 -8.17
C TYR A 120 21.59 -17.99 -8.78
N ARG A 121 22.08 -16.85 -8.27
CA ARG A 121 23.34 -16.24 -8.73
C ARG A 121 24.59 -16.96 -8.21
N GLN A 122 24.52 -17.62 -7.06
CA GLN A 122 25.61 -18.51 -6.60
C GLN A 122 25.65 -19.84 -7.37
N LEU A 123 24.50 -20.36 -7.82
CA LEU A 123 24.49 -21.54 -8.69
C LEU A 123 24.91 -21.21 -10.14
N HIS A 124 24.69 -19.98 -10.61
CA HIS A 124 25.25 -19.48 -11.88
C HIS A 124 26.74 -19.11 -11.82
N ARG A 125 27.29 -18.79 -10.63
CA ARG A 125 28.74 -18.61 -10.44
C ARG A 125 29.51 -19.91 -10.15
N ALA A 126 28.81 -20.99 -9.80
CA ALA A 126 29.38 -22.34 -9.85
C ALA A 126 29.61 -22.83 -11.31
N GLY A 127 29.41 -21.94 -12.30
CA GLY A 127 29.81 -22.14 -13.68
C GLY A 127 31.28 -21.81 -13.99
N HIS A 128 32.12 -21.34 -13.05
CA HIS A 128 33.59 -21.22 -13.25
C HIS A 128 34.33 -21.28 -11.91
N VAL A 129 34.83 -22.47 -11.56
CA VAL A 129 36.22 -22.81 -11.16
C VAL A 129 36.15 -24.11 -10.35
N GLY A 130 36.58 -25.19 -10.98
CA GLY A 130 36.79 -26.52 -10.39
C GLY A 130 37.18 -27.45 -11.53
N GLY A 131 38.49 -27.60 -11.74
CA GLY A 131 39.11 -28.09 -12.96
C GLY A 131 38.57 -29.40 -13.50
N ILE A 132 38.71 -29.55 -14.82
CA ILE A 132 38.55 -30.80 -15.57
C ILE A 132 39.38 -31.91 -14.90
N PRO A 133 38.78 -33.04 -14.49
CA PRO A 133 39.46 -34.32 -14.52
C PRO A 133 38.95 -35.07 -15.76
N ARG A 134 39.88 -35.38 -16.66
CA ARG A 134 39.66 -36.41 -17.68
C ARG A 134 39.29 -37.73 -16.98
N GLY A 135 38.15 -38.30 -17.37
CA GLY A 135 37.83 -39.72 -17.15
C GLY A 135 36.79 -39.98 -16.06
N GLY A 136 35.80 -40.82 -16.39
CA GLY A 136 34.89 -41.44 -15.42
C GLY A 136 33.41 -41.28 -15.77
N HIS A 137 32.77 -42.38 -16.19
CA HIS A 137 31.34 -42.48 -16.45
C HIS A 137 30.52 -42.37 -15.15
N THR A 138 29.69 -41.33 -15.04
CA THR A 138 28.49 -41.32 -14.18
C THR A 138 27.42 -40.42 -14.82
N PRO A 139 26.21 -40.93 -15.16
CA PRO A 139 25.15 -40.13 -15.74
C PRO A 139 24.38 -39.40 -14.63
N ALA A 140 24.93 -38.27 -14.17
CA ALA A 140 24.20 -37.30 -13.35
C ALA A 140 23.92 -36.03 -14.18
N THR A 141 23.35 -36.21 -15.37
CA THR A 141 22.96 -35.12 -16.28
C THR A 141 21.53 -34.66 -15.97
N GLY A 142 21.35 -34.11 -14.77
CA GLY A 142 20.24 -33.20 -14.46
C GLY A 142 20.61 -31.78 -14.86
N THR A 143 21.00 -31.57 -16.11
CA THR A 143 21.25 -30.23 -16.68
C THR A 143 20.01 -29.36 -16.46
N PHE A 144 20.13 -28.26 -15.72
CA PHE A 144 19.08 -27.23 -15.56
C PHE A 144 18.86 -26.44 -16.88
N LEU A 145 18.71 -27.17 -18.00
CA LEU A 145 18.35 -26.65 -19.31
C LEU A 145 16.82 -26.41 -19.31
N GLY A 146 16.38 -25.16 -19.22
CA GLY A 146 14.99 -24.84 -19.57
C GLY A 146 14.35 -23.62 -18.93
N CYS A 147 14.95 -22.98 -17.93
CA CYS A 147 14.31 -21.82 -17.26
C CYS A 147 14.65 -20.47 -17.93
N HIS A 148 14.88 -20.45 -19.25
CA HIS A 148 15.05 -19.20 -20.04
C HIS A 148 13.71 -18.82 -20.67
N CYS A 149 12.94 -18.01 -19.95
CA CYS A 149 11.63 -17.56 -20.36
C CYS A 149 11.66 -16.08 -20.74
N SER A 150 10.81 -15.69 -21.68
CA SER A 150 10.65 -14.27 -22.03
C SER A 150 10.29 -13.45 -20.80
N GLU A 151 11.00 -12.34 -20.55
CA GLU A 151 10.77 -11.43 -19.42
C GLU A 151 9.34 -10.84 -19.37
N ARG A 152 8.57 -11.01 -20.46
CA ARG A 152 7.20 -10.52 -20.60
C ARG A 152 6.14 -11.43 -19.98
N ALA A 153 6.42 -12.71 -19.75
CA ALA A 153 5.46 -13.65 -19.17
C ALA A 153 5.33 -13.39 -17.65
N PHE A 154 4.20 -12.82 -17.21
CA PHE A 154 3.90 -12.54 -15.81
C PHE A 154 2.64 -13.27 -15.36
N ASN A 155 2.82 -14.33 -14.58
CA ASN A 155 1.73 -15.06 -13.93
C ASN A 155 2.30 -15.68 -12.64
N PRO A 156 2.31 -14.95 -11.52
CA PRO A 156 3.02 -15.38 -10.32
C PRO A 156 2.45 -16.71 -9.81
N ILE A 157 3.37 -17.58 -9.39
CA ILE A 157 3.05 -18.88 -8.79
C ILE A 157 3.87 -19.08 -7.51
N CYS A 158 3.28 -19.78 -6.55
CA CYS A 158 3.94 -20.13 -5.31
C CYS A 158 4.46 -21.57 -5.37
N GLY A 159 5.78 -21.76 -5.32
CA GLY A 159 6.38 -23.09 -5.26
C GLY A 159 6.16 -23.78 -3.93
N SER A 160 6.21 -25.11 -3.92
CA SER A 160 6.15 -25.92 -2.70
C SER A 160 7.24 -25.59 -1.67
N ASN A 161 8.32 -24.95 -2.13
CA ASN A 161 9.42 -24.44 -1.30
C ASN A 161 9.15 -23.06 -0.65
N GLY A 162 7.95 -22.50 -0.82
CA GLY A 162 7.57 -21.18 -0.28
C GLY A 162 8.25 -19.99 -0.97
N ILE A 163 8.78 -20.20 -2.17
CA ILE A 163 9.39 -19.16 -3.01
C ILE A 163 8.42 -18.83 -4.15
N GLU A 164 8.22 -17.54 -4.41
CA GLU A 164 7.43 -17.08 -5.55
C GLU A 164 8.27 -17.02 -6.82
N TYR A 165 7.68 -17.45 -7.94
CA TYR A 165 8.25 -17.37 -9.27
C TYR A 165 7.39 -16.49 -10.16
N ILE A 166 8.03 -15.72 -11.05
CA ILE A 166 7.39 -14.71 -11.92
C ILE A 166 6.40 -15.35 -12.91
N SER A 167 6.65 -16.60 -13.30
CA SER A 167 5.78 -17.41 -14.17
C SER A 167 5.97 -18.92 -13.98
N PRO A 168 5.01 -19.75 -14.41
CA PRO A 168 5.18 -21.22 -14.48
C PRO A 168 6.40 -21.66 -15.28
N CYS A 169 6.71 -20.92 -16.35
CA CYS A 169 7.88 -21.15 -17.19
C CYS A 169 9.18 -20.92 -16.40
N SER A 170 9.26 -19.83 -15.60
CA SER A 170 10.45 -19.55 -14.79
C SER A 170 10.68 -20.58 -13.67
N ALA A 171 9.64 -21.31 -13.26
CA ALA A 171 9.74 -22.45 -12.37
C ALA A 171 9.99 -23.79 -13.10
N GLY A 172 10.00 -23.78 -14.44
CA GLY A 172 10.22 -24.95 -15.28
C GLY A 172 9.13 -26.01 -15.16
N CYS A 173 7.88 -25.60 -14.89
CA CYS A 173 6.72 -26.48 -14.77
C CYS A 173 6.23 -26.94 -16.15
N ARG A 174 6.00 -28.25 -16.31
CA ARG A 174 5.58 -28.85 -17.59
C ARG A 174 4.12 -29.29 -17.62
N VAL A 175 3.51 -29.49 -16.46
CA VAL A 175 2.16 -30.04 -16.33
C VAL A 175 1.27 -29.03 -15.60
N VAL A 176 0.07 -28.81 -16.12
CA VAL A 176 -0.97 -27.96 -15.52
C VAL A 176 -2.16 -28.86 -15.20
N ASN A 177 -2.54 -28.93 -13.92
CA ASN A 177 -3.79 -29.58 -13.54
C ASN A 177 -4.88 -28.53 -13.41
N ILE A 178 -6.01 -28.80 -14.06
CA ILE A 178 -7.15 -27.88 -14.15
C ILE A 178 -8.33 -28.54 -13.44
N HIS A 179 -9.04 -27.77 -12.63
CA HIS A 179 -10.25 -28.20 -11.95
C HIS A 179 -11.41 -28.36 -12.94
N THR A 180 -12.49 -29.02 -12.52
CA THR A 180 -13.71 -29.20 -13.33
C THR A 180 -14.38 -27.89 -13.75
N ASP A 181 -14.06 -26.78 -13.07
CA ASP A 181 -14.55 -25.42 -13.32
C ASP A 181 -13.57 -24.58 -14.20
N ASN A 182 -12.72 -25.24 -14.99
CA ASN A 182 -11.68 -24.60 -15.82
C ASN A 182 -10.64 -23.72 -15.07
N SER A 183 -10.63 -23.74 -13.73
CA SER A 183 -9.64 -23.04 -12.92
C SER A 183 -8.37 -23.87 -12.76
N VAL A 184 -7.20 -23.23 -12.88
CA VAL A 184 -5.92 -23.93 -12.66
C VAL A 184 -5.82 -24.33 -11.18
N GLN A 185 -5.64 -25.62 -10.90
CA GLN A 185 -5.54 -26.14 -9.55
C GLN A 185 -4.09 -26.12 -9.05
N ASN A 186 -3.16 -26.65 -9.85
CA ASN A 186 -1.74 -26.64 -9.56
C ASN A 186 -0.89 -26.84 -10.83
N TYR A 187 0.40 -26.54 -10.70
CA TYR A 187 1.44 -26.82 -11.67
C TYR A 187 2.34 -27.90 -11.10
N THR A 188 2.67 -28.94 -11.87
CA THR A 188 3.54 -30.03 -11.44
C THR A 188 4.69 -30.25 -12.42
N ASN A 189 5.65 -31.08 -12.00
CA ASN A 189 6.88 -31.35 -12.75
C ASN A 189 7.68 -30.06 -13.01
N CYS A 190 7.88 -29.28 -11.94
CA CYS A 190 8.63 -28.03 -11.97
C CYS A 190 10.11 -28.29 -11.70
N SER A 191 10.91 -28.23 -12.75
CA SER A 191 12.36 -28.54 -12.70
C SER A 191 13.20 -27.54 -11.91
N CYS A 192 12.75 -26.28 -11.78
CA CYS A 192 13.48 -25.24 -11.04
C CYS A 192 13.01 -25.11 -9.57
N ILE A 193 12.11 -25.99 -9.10
CA ILE A 193 11.68 -26.08 -7.70
C ILE A 193 12.32 -27.31 -7.05
N LEU A 194 13.29 -27.08 -6.17
CA LEU A 194 13.89 -28.16 -5.38
C LEU A 194 12.96 -28.58 -4.23
N GLY A 195 12.42 -29.79 -4.31
CA GLY A 195 11.80 -30.52 -3.20
C GLY A 195 12.68 -31.70 -2.78
N GLU A 196 12.45 -32.26 -1.59
CA GLU A 196 13.13 -33.47 -1.10
C GLU A 196 12.83 -34.68 -2.00
N GLY A 197 13.61 -34.85 -3.08
CA GLY A 197 13.59 -36.04 -3.95
C GLY A 197 12.48 -36.13 -5.01
N LEU A 198 11.49 -35.23 -5.01
CA LEU A 198 10.39 -35.18 -5.99
C LEU A 198 10.41 -33.85 -6.75
N ALA A 199 10.07 -33.90 -8.05
CA ALA A 199 9.88 -32.70 -8.86
C ALA A 199 8.85 -31.80 -8.17
N GLY A 200 9.23 -30.55 -7.85
CA GLY A 200 8.38 -29.64 -7.09
C GLY A 200 7.07 -29.34 -7.80
N PHE A 201 6.07 -28.96 -7.01
CA PHE A 201 4.79 -28.45 -7.50
C PHE A 201 4.65 -26.98 -7.12
N ALA A 202 3.77 -26.26 -7.82
CA ALA A 202 3.44 -24.88 -7.52
C ALA A 202 1.93 -24.66 -7.58
N LYS A 203 1.45 -23.72 -6.76
CA LYS A 203 0.06 -23.27 -6.79
C LYS A 203 -0.04 -21.95 -7.56
N PRO A 204 -1.15 -21.69 -8.27
CA PRO A 204 -1.40 -20.40 -8.88
C PRO A 204 -1.50 -19.30 -7.82
N GLY A 205 -1.03 -18.10 -8.17
CA GLY A 205 -1.06 -16.94 -7.29
C GLY A 205 0.22 -16.74 -6.49
N THR A 206 0.27 -15.63 -5.76
CA THR A 206 1.41 -15.24 -4.94
C THR A 206 1.53 -16.11 -3.69
N CYS A 207 2.73 -16.26 -3.14
CA CYS A 207 2.89 -16.98 -1.88
C CYS A 207 2.18 -16.24 -0.73
N SER A 208 1.58 -16.99 0.20
CA SER A 208 1.03 -16.41 1.42
C SER A 208 2.17 -15.89 2.30
N THR A 209 2.07 -14.63 2.73
CA THR A 209 2.95 -14.10 3.77
C THR A 209 2.49 -14.65 5.11
N GLY A 210 3.41 -15.18 5.93
CA GLY A 210 3.10 -15.80 7.24
C GLY A 210 2.56 -14.85 8.32
N CYS A 211 2.15 -13.64 7.96
CA CYS A 211 1.67 -12.60 8.88
C CYS A 211 0.25 -12.11 8.59
N SER A 212 -0.61 -13.00 8.05
CA SER A 212 -2.06 -12.77 7.96
C SER A 212 -2.70 -12.36 9.30
N HIS A 213 -2.14 -12.79 10.44
CA HIS A 213 -2.61 -12.41 11.78
C HIS A 213 -2.44 -10.91 12.09
N LEU A 214 -1.52 -10.20 11.42
CA LEU A 214 -1.29 -8.76 11.59
C LEU A 214 -2.28 -7.91 10.77
N PHE A 215 -3.06 -8.53 9.89
CA PHE A 215 -4.01 -7.83 9.03
C PHE A 215 -5.17 -7.22 9.83
N LEU A 216 -5.85 -8.03 10.66
CA LEU A 216 -6.96 -7.57 11.49
C LEU A 216 -6.58 -6.42 12.43
N PRO A 217 -5.47 -6.49 13.22
CA PRO A 217 -5.09 -5.36 14.08
C PRO A 217 -4.72 -4.12 13.27
N PHE A 218 -4.14 -4.26 12.07
CA PHE A 218 -3.88 -3.13 11.18
C PHE A 218 -5.19 -2.43 10.75
N VAL A 219 -6.19 -3.20 10.31
CA VAL A 219 -7.50 -2.66 9.91
C VAL A 219 -8.19 -1.96 11.08
N ILE A 220 -8.20 -2.58 12.27
CA ILE A 220 -8.82 -2.01 13.47
C ILE A 220 -8.13 -0.68 13.85
N LEU A 221 -6.81 -0.66 13.93
CA LEU A 221 -6.04 0.55 14.27
C LEU A 221 -6.24 1.65 13.24
N SER A 222 -6.22 1.31 11.95
CA SER A 222 -6.46 2.29 10.87
C SER A 222 -7.86 2.89 10.94
N CYS A 223 -8.88 2.07 11.26
CA CYS A 223 -10.25 2.53 11.44
C CYS A 223 -10.39 3.46 12.65
N LEU A 224 -9.80 3.09 13.79
CA LEU A 224 -9.78 3.92 15.01
C LEU A 224 -9.10 5.27 14.76
N ALA A 225 -7.95 5.27 14.08
CA ALA A 225 -7.26 6.49 13.68
C ALA A 225 -8.13 7.36 12.75
N GLY A 226 -8.82 6.74 11.79
CA GLY A 226 -9.76 7.41 10.88
C GLY A 226 -10.96 8.03 11.60
N ILE A 227 -11.54 7.34 12.59
CA ILE A 227 -12.65 7.85 13.41
C ILE A 227 -12.20 9.10 14.18
N LEU A 228 -11.03 9.08 14.81
CA LEU A 228 -10.51 10.22 15.57
C LEU A 228 -10.16 11.42 14.68
N ALA A 229 -9.56 11.17 13.52
CA ALA A 229 -9.31 12.20 12.52
C ALA A 229 -10.63 12.86 12.07
N SER A 230 -11.64 12.04 11.79
CA SER A 230 -12.97 12.48 11.36
C SER A 230 -13.73 13.23 12.47
N THR A 231 -13.52 12.86 13.73
CA THR A 231 -14.07 13.58 14.90
C THR A 231 -13.55 15.01 14.98
N SER A 232 -12.30 15.23 14.56
CA SER A 232 -11.65 16.55 14.55
C SER A 232 -12.06 17.42 13.35
N HIS A 233 -12.64 16.82 12.31
CA HIS A 233 -13.06 17.53 11.11
C HIS A 233 -14.20 18.52 11.41
N THR A 234 -15.21 18.09 12.17
CA THR A 234 -16.37 18.92 12.54
C THR A 234 -16.00 20.17 13.36
N PRO A 235 -15.21 20.10 14.45
CA PRO A 235 -14.74 21.30 15.16
C PRO A 235 -13.92 22.23 14.28
N SER A 236 -13.05 21.68 13.42
CA SER A 236 -12.24 22.48 12.50
C SER A 236 -13.12 23.28 11.53
N PHE A 237 -14.16 22.65 10.97
CA PHE A 237 -15.11 23.34 10.10
C PHE A 237 -15.89 24.43 10.85
N MET A 238 -16.30 24.17 12.09
CA MET A 238 -16.98 25.16 12.93
C MET A 238 -16.08 26.33 13.34
N LEU A 239 -14.77 26.11 13.53
CA LEU A 239 -13.80 27.18 13.78
C LEU A 239 -13.73 28.15 12.59
N ILE A 240 -13.75 27.63 11.36
CA ILE A 240 -13.78 28.46 10.14
C ILE A 240 -15.05 29.32 10.11
N LEU A 241 -16.22 28.71 10.29
CA LEU A 241 -17.48 29.43 10.25
C LEU A 241 -17.62 30.50 11.35
N ARG A 242 -17.03 30.28 12.53
CA ARG A 242 -17.07 31.23 13.64
C ARG A 242 -16.01 32.33 13.56
N SER A 243 -14.95 32.14 12.76
CA SER A 243 -13.85 33.10 12.63
C SER A 243 -14.07 34.14 11.53
N ILE A 244 -15.12 33.98 10.72
CA ILE A 244 -15.34 34.76 9.50
C ILE A 244 -16.68 35.48 9.59
N GLN A 245 -16.72 36.68 9.01
CA GLN A 245 -17.92 37.49 8.92
C GLN A 245 -19.03 36.73 8.18
N PRO A 246 -20.31 36.85 8.59
CA PRO A 246 -21.40 36.08 8.03
C PRO A 246 -21.58 36.24 6.52
N GLU A 247 -21.23 37.40 5.97
CA GLU A 247 -21.29 37.73 4.53
C GLU A 247 -20.28 36.93 3.70
N ASP A 248 -19.16 36.53 4.30
CA ASP A 248 -18.03 35.88 3.61
C ASP A 248 -17.97 34.35 3.80
N LYS A 249 -18.86 33.77 4.61
CA LYS A 249 -18.80 32.34 5.00
C LYS A 249 -18.78 31.38 3.81
N SER A 250 -19.75 31.52 2.90
CA SER A 250 -19.86 30.66 1.73
C SER A 250 -18.63 30.76 0.83
N PHE A 251 -18.08 31.97 0.70
CA PHE A 251 -16.88 32.23 -0.08
C PHE A 251 -15.65 31.59 0.55
N ALA A 252 -15.48 31.72 1.88
CA ALA A 252 -14.38 31.11 2.61
C ALA A 252 -14.41 29.57 2.60
N VAL A 253 -15.60 28.96 2.68
CA VAL A 253 -15.76 27.51 2.53
C VAL A 253 -15.38 27.07 1.11
N GLY A 254 -15.76 27.86 0.08
CA GLY A 254 -15.34 27.62 -1.30
C GLY A 254 -13.81 27.63 -1.47
N ILE A 255 -13.12 28.63 -0.91
CA ILE A 255 -11.65 28.72 -0.93
C ILE A 255 -11.01 27.52 -0.23
N GLN A 256 -11.52 27.14 0.95
CA GLN A 256 -11.05 25.98 1.69
C GLN A 256 -11.14 24.71 0.84
N PHE A 257 -12.29 24.41 0.22
CA PHE A 257 -12.44 23.24 -0.65
C PHE A 257 -11.52 23.29 -1.87
N MET A 258 -11.36 24.46 -2.50
CA MET A 258 -10.43 24.64 -3.60
C MET A 258 -9.00 24.29 -3.16
N LEU A 259 -8.53 24.85 -2.03
CA LEU A 259 -7.19 24.60 -1.51
C LEU A 259 -7.01 23.12 -1.13
N LEU A 260 -8.01 22.47 -0.53
CA LEU A 260 -7.97 21.02 -0.28
C LEU A 260 -7.79 20.23 -1.59
N ARG A 261 -8.52 20.58 -2.65
CA ARG A 261 -8.41 19.85 -3.93
C ARG A 261 -7.05 20.08 -4.58
N VAL A 262 -6.61 21.34 -4.67
CA VAL A 262 -5.38 21.72 -5.38
C VAL A 262 -4.12 21.33 -4.63
N LEU A 263 -4.10 21.46 -3.29
CA LEU A 263 -2.89 21.22 -2.49
C LEU A 263 -2.81 19.84 -1.86
N ALA A 264 -3.94 19.13 -1.68
CA ALA A 264 -3.93 17.79 -1.11
C ALA A 264 -4.23 16.71 -2.16
N TRP A 265 -5.37 16.79 -2.82
CA TRP A 265 -5.84 15.69 -3.69
C TRP A 265 -5.14 15.60 -5.04
N MET A 266 -4.69 16.73 -5.62
CA MET A 266 -3.93 16.71 -6.87
C MET A 266 -2.48 16.24 -6.66
N PRO A 267 -1.69 16.87 -5.76
CA PRO A 267 -0.29 16.48 -5.58
C PRO A 267 -0.14 15.22 -4.72
N GLY A 268 -1.06 14.94 -3.80
CA GLY A 268 -0.97 13.81 -2.87
C GLY A 268 -0.69 12.48 -3.58
N PRO A 269 -1.57 12.00 -4.47
CA PRO A 269 -1.36 10.74 -5.18
C PRO A 269 -0.04 10.71 -5.98
N VAL A 270 0.37 11.83 -6.56
CA VAL A 270 1.62 11.94 -7.32
C VAL A 270 2.84 11.84 -6.40
N LEU A 271 2.84 12.57 -5.28
CA LEU A 271 3.92 12.57 -4.30
C LEU A 271 4.07 11.22 -3.60
N TYR A 272 2.97 10.67 -3.09
CA TYR A 272 2.96 9.34 -2.47
C TYR A 272 3.31 8.25 -3.50
N GLY A 273 2.84 8.36 -4.74
CA GLY A 273 3.20 7.44 -5.82
C GLY A 273 4.69 7.47 -6.13
N SER A 274 5.26 8.67 -6.27
CA SER A 274 6.70 8.83 -6.47
C SER A 274 7.51 8.31 -5.29
N ALA A 275 7.06 8.53 -4.05
CA ALA A 275 7.72 8.01 -2.85
C ALA A 275 7.71 6.47 -2.83
N ILE A 276 6.58 5.86 -3.17
CA ILE A 276 6.43 4.41 -3.28
C ILE A 276 7.29 3.83 -4.39
N ASP A 277 7.36 4.49 -5.54
CA ASP A 277 8.18 4.07 -6.69
C ASP A 277 9.67 4.01 -6.35
N THR A 278 10.16 4.78 -5.36
CA THR A 278 11.54 4.67 -4.87
C THR A 278 11.86 3.32 -4.24
N THR A 279 10.84 2.58 -3.79
CA THR A 279 10.96 1.28 -3.14
C THR A 279 10.85 0.11 -4.12
N CYS A 280 10.75 0.41 -5.42
CA CYS A 280 10.61 -0.61 -6.44
C CYS A 280 11.89 -1.43 -6.64
N ILE A 281 11.77 -2.75 -6.55
CA ILE A 281 12.86 -3.71 -6.81
C ILE A 281 12.82 -4.18 -8.27
N LEU A 282 11.63 -4.42 -8.84
CA LEU A 282 11.48 -4.89 -10.22
C LEU A 282 10.50 -4.03 -11.02
N TRP A 283 11.02 -3.33 -12.03
CA TRP A 283 10.23 -2.52 -12.95
C TRP A 283 9.71 -3.36 -14.14
N ASP A 284 8.43 -3.21 -14.47
CA ASP A 284 7.93 -3.61 -15.79
C ASP A 284 8.49 -2.67 -16.86
N ARG A 285 8.91 -3.22 -17.99
CA ARG A 285 9.40 -2.45 -19.14
C ARG A 285 8.50 -2.70 -20.34
N ARG A 286 7.97 -1.61 -20.91
CA ARG A 286 7.25 -1.65 -22.19
C ARG A 286 7.95 -0.70 -23.16
N CYS A 287 8.42 -1.24 -24.28
CA CYS A 287 9.17 -0.48 -25.30
C CYS A 287 10.37 0.29 -24.70
N ASP A 288 11.19 -0.39 -23.89
CA ASP A 288 12.35 0.16 -23.17
C ASP A 288 12.08 1.33 -22.21
N ARG A 289 10.81 1.66 -21.95
CA ARG A 289 10.41 2.64 -20.94
C ARG A 289 9.93 1.94 -19.67
N LYS A 290 10.25 2.54 -18.52
CA LYS A 290 9.74 2.10 -17.21
C LYS A 290 8.22 2.29 -17.20
N ALA A 291 7.49 1.22 -16.91
CA ALA A 291 6.05 1.22 -16.74
C ALA A 291 5.71 1.06 -15.26
N ALA A 292 4.89 0.07 -14.89
CA ALA A 292 4.53 -0.17 -13.49
C ALA A 292 5.59 -0.98 -12.75
N CYS A 293 5.81 -0.71 -11.47
CA CYS A 293 6.61 -1.58 -10.63
C CYS A 293 5.86 -2.88 -10.29
N ARG A 294 6.51 -4.04 -10.50
CA ARG A 294 5.97 -5.37 -10.23
C ARG A 294 6.22 -5.86 -8.81
N TYR A 295 7.38 -5.53 -8.23
CA TYR A 295 7.76 -5.92 -6.87
C TYR A 295 8.40 -4.74 -6.12
N TYR A 296 7.96 -4.52 -4.90
CA TYR A 296 8.46 -3.49 -3.99
C TYR A 296 9.19 -4.12 -2.81
N ASP A 297 10.13 -3.37 -2.23
CA ASP A 297 10.74 -3.74 -0.95
C ASP A 297 9.79 -3.40 0.17
N ASN A 298 9.15 -4.40 0.76
CA ASN A 298 8.18 -4.25 1.82
C ASN A 298 8.76 -3.54 3.06
N THR A 299 10.07 -3.65 3.32
CA THR A 299 10.71 -2.98 4.46
C THR A 299 10.85 -1.48 4.21
N LEU A 300 11.37 -1.09 3.04
CA LEU A 300 11.50 0.31 2.66
C LEU A 300 10.13 0.96 2.42
N PHE A 301 9.19 0.22 1.82
CA PHE A 301 7.82 0.66 1.55
C PHE A 301 7.10 1.09 2.84
N ARG A 302 7.31 0.37 3.94
CA ARG A 302 6.70 0.68 5.25
C ARG A 302 7.19 2.01 5.85
N HIS A 303 8.38 2.47 5.49
CA HIS A 303 9.00 3.68 6.02
C HIS A 303 8.81 4.92 5.13
N ARG A 304 8.10 4.80 4.00
CA ARG A 304 7.81 5.89 3.05
C ARG A 304 6.37 6.34 3.16
#